data_AF-A0A2Z5J9J7-F1
#
_entry.id   AF-A0A2Z5J9J7-F1
#
_cell.length_a   1.000
_cell.length_b   1.000
_cell.length_c   1.000
_cell.angle_alpha   90.00
_cell.angle_beta   90.00
_cell.angle_gamma   90.00
#
_symmetry.space_group_name_H-M   'P 1'
#
loop_
_entity.id
_entity.type
_entity.pdbx_description
1 polymer ?
#
loop_
_entity_poly.entity_id
_entity_poly.type
_entity_poly.pdbx_seq_one_letter_code
_entity_poly.pdbx_strand_id
1 'polypeptide(L)'
;MPRYEDVGPGSGGLEPRAWYAGSDSGRMSLNGEWRFRLSPGAATQDESFARPGFDASGWKEVAVPGHWVLRGAGGAPAYTNVVYPFPVDPPRVPAENPTGDHLRTFDLPGGWPGDGNCCPAMSPPRPSASGAARRR
;
A
#
# COMPACT_ATOMS: atom_id res chain seq x y z
N MET A 1 2.17 -22.40 2.99
CA MET A 1 1.44 -21.64 4.03
C MET A 1 0.77 -20.45 3.34
N PRO A 2 -0.42 -20.01 3.79
CA PRO A 2 -1.03 -18.79 3.29
C PRO A 2 -0.13 -17.57 3.56
N ARG A 3 -0.18 -16.55 2.69
CA ARG A 3 0.63 -15.33 2.85
C ARG A 3 0.46 -14.67 4.22
N TYR A 4 -0.75 -14.70 4.79
CA TYR A 4 -1.06 -14.07 6.07
C TYR A 4 -0.56 -14.87 7.30
N GLU A 5 0.02 -16.05 7.11
CA GLU A 5 0.70 -16.84 8.15
C GLU A 5 2.21 -16.96 7.89
N ASP A 6 2.73 -16.31 6.83
CA ASP A 6 4.16 -16.25 6.55
C ASP A 6 4.82 -15.20 7.43
N VAL A 7 5.84 -15.61 8.18
CA VAL A 7 6.62 -14.76 9.10
C VAL A 7 7.86 -14.15 8.44
N GLY A 8 8.13 -14.50 7.18
CA GLY A 8 9.23 -13.95 6.40
C GLY A 8 9.00 -12.49 6.00
N PRO A 9 10.06 -11.79 5.54
CA PRO A 9 9.90 -10.47 4.94
C PRO A 9 9.02 -10.57 3.69
N GLY A 10 8.18 -9.56 3.46
CA GLY A 10 7.35 -9.49 2.26
C GLY A 10 8.18 -9.45 0.98
N SER A 11 7.64 -9.99 -0.10
CA SER A 11 8.27 -10.00 -1.43
C SER A 11 7.71 -8.91 -2.35
N GLY A 12 8.48 -8.55 -3.38
CA GLY A 12 8.08 -7.58 -4.41
C GLY A 12 8.23 -6.10 -4.04
N GLY A 13 8.74 -5.79 -2.84
CA GLY A 13 9.12 -4.43 -2.46
C GLY A 13 10.44 -3.99 -3.09
N LEU A 14 10.60 -2.67 -3.29
CA LEU A 14 11.89 -2.06 -3.62
C LEU A 14 12.77 -1.94 -2.37
N GLU A 15 14.08 -1.77 -2.57
CA GLU A 15 15.03 -1.54 -1.47
C GLU A 15 14.63 -0.32 -0.62
N PRO A 16 14.75 -0.41 0.73
CA PRO A 16 14.48 0.71 1.62
C PRO A 16 15.31 1.96 1.25
N ARG A 17 14.65 3.12 1.21
CA ARG A 17 15.26 4.41 0.90
C ARG A 17 14.67 5.54 1.74
N ALA A 18 15.40 6.65 1.84
CA ALA A 18 14.92 7.85 2.52
C ALA A 18 13.68 8.43 1.82
N TRP A 19 12.80 9.07 2.59
CA TRP A 19 11.71 9.87 2.05
C TRP A 19 12.21 11.27 1.71
N TYR A 20 11.94 11.71 0.49
CA TYR A 20 12.25 13.06 0.01
C TYR A 20 10.95 13.83 -0.20
N ALA A 21 10.84 15.01 0.43
CA ALA A 21 9.62 15.83 0.36
C ALA A 21 9.31 16.29 -1.08
N GLY A 22 10.36 16.52 -1.87
CA GLY A 22 10.27 16.87 -3.28
C GLY A 22 11.40 16.27 -4.10
N SER A 23 11.11 16.11 -5.39
CA SER A 23 12.03 15.69 -6.45
C SER A 23 11.54 16.25 -7.78
N ASP A 24 12.37 16.21 -8.80
CA ASP A 24 12.00 16.49 -10.21
C ASP A 24 11.24 15.32 -10.87
N SER A 25 11.16 14.17 -10.22
CA SER A 25 10.37 13.02 -10.67
C SER A 25 8.86 13.29 -10.58
N GLY A 26 8.12 12.84 -11.60
CA GLY A 26 6.65 12.90 -11.62
C GLY A 26 6.03 12.16 -10.43
N ARG A 27 5.01 12.78 -9.82
CA ARG A 27 4.28 12.21 -8.67
C ARG A 27 2.79 12.50 -8.81
N MET A 28 1.98 11.49 -8.51
CA MET A 28 0.52 11.62 -8.44
C MET A 28 0.01 11.03 -7.13
N SER A 29 -0.87 11.75 -6.46
CA SER A 29 -1.55 11.25 -5.26
C SER A 29 -2.68 10.32 -5.67
N LEU A 30 -2.80 9.18 -4.99
CA LEU A 30 -3.95 8.28 -5.09
C LEU A 30 -4.88 8.41 -3.88
N ASN A 31 -4.77 9.49 -3.10
CA ASN A 31 -5.69 9.78 -1.99
C ASN A 31 -7.08 10.13 -2.53
N GLY A 32 -8.11 9.87 -1.74
CA GLY A 32 -9.51 10.15 -2.07
C GLY A 32 -10.42 8.96 -1.77
N GLU A 33 -11.57 8.90 -2.43
CA GLU A 33 -12.51 7.79 -2.27
C GLU A 33 -12.08 6.55 -3.07
N TRP A 34 -12.19 5.38 -2.44
CA TRP A 34 -11.90 4.07 -3.02
C TRP A 34 -13.11 3.17 -2.83
N ARG A 35 -13.39 2.31 -3.82
CA ARG A 35 -14.39 1.24 -3.69
C ARG A 35 -13.87 0.20 -2.70
N PHE A 36 -14.75 -0.27 -1.83
CA PHE A 36 -14.40 -1.13 -0.71
C PHE A 36 -15.41 -2.21 -0.43
N ARG A 37 -14.88 -3.42 -0.20
CA ARG A 37 -15.61 -4.61 0.23
C ARG A 37 -14.96 -5.13 1.50
N LEU A 38 -15.78 -5.37 2.54
CA LEU A 38 -15.35 -6.04 3.76
C LEU A 38 -15.84 -7.47 3.75
N SER A 39 -14.92 -8.42 3.87
CA SER A 39 -15.19 -9.85 3.95
C SER A 39 -14.85 -10.37 5.36
N PRO A 40 -15.55 -11.40 5.87
CA PRO A 40 -15.37 -11.86 7.26
C PRO A 40 -14.04 -12.59 7.51
N GLY A 41 -13.34 -13.05 6.47
CA GLY A 41 -12.10 -13.82 6.63
C GLY A 41 -11.18 -13.72 5.42
N ALA A 42 -9.87 -13.87 5.64
CA ALA A 42 -8.87 -13.82 4.56
C ALA A 42 -9.01 -14.96 3.54
N ALA A 43 -9.53 -16.12 3.96
CA ALA A 43 -9.82 -17.24 3.06
C ALA A 43 -11.03 -17.00 2.14
N THR A 44 -11.84 -15.97 2.41
CA THR A 44 -12.97 -15.57 1.54
C THR A 44 -12.56 -14.58 0.45
N GLN A 45 -11.24 -14.37 0.27
CA GLN A 45 -10.71 -13.53 -0.79
C GLN A 45 -11.09 -14.09 -2.16
N ASP A 46 -11.85 -13.27 -2.89
CA ASP A 46 -12.08 -13.43 -4.30
C ASP A 46 -11.23 -12.39 -5.01
N GLU A 47 -10.11 -12.80 -5.62
CA GLU A 47 -9.18 -11.91 -6.33
C GLU A 47 -9.70 -11.45 -7.71
N SER A 48 -10.89 -11.88 -8.13
CA SER A 48 -11.44 -11.50 -9.43
C SER A 48 -11.61 -9.98 -9.60
N PHE A 49 -11.74 -9.23 -8.49
CA PHE A 49 -11.81 -7.77 -8.50
C PHE A 49 -10.56 -7.08 -9.05
N ALA A 50 -9.40 -7.75 -9.03
CA ALA A 50 -8.16 -7.22 -9.56
C ALA A 50 -8.09 -7.27 -11.09
N ARG A 51 -9.05 -7.94 -11.76
CA ARG A 51 -9.08 -8.03 -13.21
C ARG A 51 -9.54 -6.71 -13.84
N PRO A 52 -8.96 -6.31 -14.98
CA PRO A 52 -9.47 -5.15 -15.73
C PRO A 52 -10.96 -5.31 -16.04
N GLY A 53 -11.73 -4.24 -15.85
CA GLY A 53 -13.16 -4.21 -16.15
C GLY A 53 -14.07 -4.88 -15.11
N PHE A 54 -13.57 -5.24 -13.92
CA PHE A 54 -14.43 -5.71 -12.85
C PHE A 54 -15.45 -4.64 -12.43
N ASP A 55 -16.72 -5.03 -12.33
CA ASP A 55 -17.78 -4.15 -11.88
C ASP A 55 -17.87 -4.11 -10.34
N ALA A 56 -17.32 -3.06 -9.76
CA ALA A 56 -17.41 -2.78 -8.32
C ALA A 56 -18.50 -1.74 -7.98
N SER A 57 -19.48 -1.51 -8.85
CA SER A 57 -20.55 -0.53 -8.61
C SER A 57 -21.36 -0.80 -7.33
N GLY A 58 -21.51 -2.08 -6.96
CA GLY A 58 -22.15 -2.51 -5.71
C GLY A 58 -21.31 -2.34 -4.44
N TRP A 59 -20.05 -1.90 -4.55
CA TRP A 59 -19.16 -1.73 -3.40
C TRP A 59 -19.37 -0.36 -2.74
N LYS A 60 -19.15 -0.32 -1.42
CA LYS A 60 -19.14 0.94 -0.65
C LYS A 60 -17.94 1.79 -1.05
N GLU A 61 -17.94 3.06 -0.65
CA GLU A 61 -16.79 3.94 -0.78
C GLU A 61 -16.20 4.29 0.59
N VAL A 62 -14.87 4.45 0.66
CA VAL A 62 -14.12 4.87 1.85
C VAL A 62 -12.96 5.78 1.45
N ALA A 63 -12.79 6.85 2.23
CA ALA A 63 -11.66 7.75 2.15
C ALA A 63 -10.32 7.07 2.52
N VAL A 64 -9.35 7.17 1.62
CA VAL A 64 -7.96 6.72 1.80
C VAL A 64 -7.02 7.94 1.78
N PRO A 65 -6.14 8.10 2.79
CA PRO A 65 -5.89 7.18 3.91
C PRO A 65 -6.95 7.27 5.03
N GLY A 66 -7.21 6.14 5.69
CA GLY A 66 -8.12 6.06 6.83
C GLY A 66 -8.26 4.65 7.39
N HIS A 67 -8.78 4.53 8.62
CA HIS A 67 -9.13 3.24 9.22
C HIS A 67 -10.61 2.93 8.96
N TRP A 68 -10.92 1.83 8.27
CA TRP A 68 -12.30 1.49 7.89
C TRP A 68 -13.25 1.35 9.09
N VAL A 69 -12.73 0.88 10.24
CA VAL A 69 -13.49 0.75 11.51
C VAL A 69 -13.97 2.09 12.07
N LEU A 70 -13.34 3.21 11.67
CA LEU A 70 -13.73 4.57 12.04
C LEU A 70 -14.60 5.25 10.97
N ARG A 71 -14.81 4.59 9.83
CA ARG A 71 -15.57 5.11 8.68
C ARG A 71 -16.96 4.47 8.55
N GLY A 72 -17.36 3.62 9.49
CA GLY A 72 -18.63 2.90 9.42
C GLY A 72 -18.68 1.84 8.31
N ALA A 73 -17.51 1.47 7.75
CA ALA A 73 -17.41 0.48 6.68
C ALA A 73 -17.52 -0.97 7.20
N GLY A 74 -17.43 -1.16 8.52
CA GLY A 74 -17.70 -2.41 9.23
C GLY A 74 -16.72 -2.65 10.38
N GLY A 75 -17.07 -3.61 11.23
CA GLY A 75 -16.33 -3.91 12.46
C GLY A 75 -16.44 -2.81 13.52
N ALA A 76 -15.63 -2.95 14.58
CA ALA A 76 -15.49 -1.97 15.64
C ALA A 76 -14.02 -1.90 16.07
N PRO A 77 -13.53 -0.76 16.58
CA PRO A 77 -12.23 -0.69 17.22
C PRO A 77 -12.15 -1.66 18.39
N ALA A 78 -11.04 -2.40 18.49
CA ALA A 78 -10.75 -3.30 19.60
C ALA A 78 -9.57 -2.76 20.41
N TYR A 79 -9.70 -2.76 21.73
CA TYR A 79 -8.65 -2.35 22.66
C TYR A 79 -8.31 -3.50 23.60
N THR A 80 -7.02 -3.82 23.70
CA THR A 80 -6.47 -4.73 24.70
C THR A 80 -5.19 -4.14 25.27
N ASN A 81 -4.89 -4.41 26.54
CA ASN A 81 -3.65 -3.94 27.18
C ASN A 81 -2.51 -4.95 26.97
N VAL A 82 -2.68 -6.19 27.47
CA VAL A 82 -1.63 -7.23 27.45
C VAL A 82 -2.03 -8.44 26.61
N VAL A 83 -3.30 -8.83 26.65
CA VAL A 83 -3.79 -10.03 25.96
C VAL A 83 -4.05 -9.76 24.48
N TYR A 84 -3.72 -10.71 23.62
CA TYR A 84 -4.15 -10.66 22.22
C TYR A 84 -5.68 -10.79 22.13
N PRO A 85 -6.33 -10.10 21.16
CA PRO A 85 -7.77 -10.25 20.93
C PRO A 85 -8.13 -11.56 20.20
N PHE A 86 -7.20 -12.53 20.13
CA PHE A 86 -7.35 -13.82 19.47
C PHE A 86 -6.48 -14.90 20.15
N PRO A 87 -6.74 -16.20 19.91
CA PRO A 87 -5.96 -17.30 20.47
C PRO A 87 -4.46 -17.23 20.12
N VAL A 88 -3.60 -17.50 21.08
CA VAL A 88 -2.14 -17.45 20.90
C VAL A 88 -1.62 -18.80 20.40
N ASP A 89 -1.53 -18.95 19.08
CA ASP A 89 -1.00 -20.16 18.40
C ASP A 89 -0.15 -19.76 17.17
N PRO A 90 1.00 -19.11 17.36
CA PRO A 90 1.79 -18.58 16.24
C PRO A 90 2.32 -19.71 15.33
N PRO A 91 2.33 -19.52 13.99
CA PRO A 91 1.99 -18.30 13.23
C PRO A 91 0.51 -18.20 12.82
N ARG A 92 -0.36 -19.05 13.36
CA ARG A 92 -1.75 -19.19 12.91
C ARG A 92 -2.59 -18.01 13.37
N VAL A 93 -3.47 -17.57 12.49
CA VAL A 93 -4.47 -16.52 12.77
C VAL A 93 -5.88 -17.10 12.72
N PRO A 94 -6.87 -16.47 13.38
CA PRO A 94 -8.26 -16.93 13.31
C PRO A 94 -8.82 -16.92 11.88
N ALA A 95 -9.77 -17.81 11.63
CA ALA A 95 -10.53 -17.81 10.38
C ALA A 95 -11.44 -16.56 10.25
N GLU A 96 -12.00 -16.10 11.36
CA GLU A 96 -12.71 -14.82 11.45
C GLU A 96 -11.67 -13.68 11.54
N ASN A 97 -11.33 -13.15 10.36
CA ASN A 97 -10.30 -12.14 10.18
C ASN A 97 -10.79 -11.12 9.14
N PRO A 98 -11.48 -10.05 9.59
CA PRO A 98 -12.08 -9.06 8.69
C PRO A 98 -11.05 -8.52 7.68
N THR A 99 -11.34 -8.74 6.40
CA THR A 99 -10.43 -8.46 5.29
C THR A 99 -11.05 -7.42 4.36
N GLY A 100 -10.35 -6.33 4.12
CA GLY A 100 -10.83 -5.21 3.31
C GLY A 100 -10.19 -5.16 1.92
N ASP A 101 -10.97 -5.37 0.88
CA ASP A 101 -10.55 -5.17 -0.51
C ASP A 101 -10.74 -3.70 -0.90
N HIS A 102 -9.73 -3.12 -1.54
CA HIS A 102 -9.75 -1.72 -1.99
C HIS A 102 -9.52 -1.65 -3.49
N LEU A 103 -10.37 -0.92 -4.21
CA LEU A 103 -10.28 -0.75 -5.66
C LEU A 103 -10.42 0.74 -6.02
N ARG A 104 -9.54 1.21 -6.90
CA ARG A 104 -9.59 2.56 -7.47
C ARG A 104 -9.17 2.55 -8.92
N THR A 105 -9.99 3.18 -9.75
CA THR A 105 -9.65 3.53 -11.13
C THR A 105 -9.06 4.95 -11.15
N PHE A 106 -7.99 5.14 -11.91
CA PHE A 106 -7.36 6.44 -12.09
C PHE A 106 -6.74 6.52 -13.48
N ASP A 107 -6.62 7.74 -14.01
CA ASP A 107 -5.94 7.99 -15.27
C ASP A 107 -4.46 8.31 -14.99
N LEU A 108 -3.56 7.60 -15.67
CA LEU A 108 -2.13 7.87 -15.60
C LEU A 108 -1.77 8.97 -16.61
N PRO A 109 -1.19 10.11 -16.17
CA PRO A 109 -0.74 11.15 -17.10
C PRO A 109 0.30 10.62 -18.09
N GLY A 110 0.43 11.29 -19.24
CA GLY A 110 1.52 10.99 -20.18
C GLY A 110 2.91 11.28 -19.59
N GLY A 111 3.95 10.71 -20.20
CA GLY A 111 5.35 10.93 -19.79
C GLY A 111 5.85 10.01 -18.68
N TRP A 112 5.03 9.08 -18.20
CA TRP A 112 5.46 8.03 -17.29
C TRP A 112 6.21 6.92 -18.06
N PRO A 113 7.24 6.30 -17.47
CA PRO A 113 7.95 5.18 -18.08
C PRO A 113 7.00 4.00 -18.34
N GLY A 114 6.98 3.49 -19.58
CA GLY A 114 6.10 2.39 -19.98
C GLY A 114 6.53 1.00 -19.48
N ASP A 115 7.68 0.91 -18.84
CA ASP A 115 8.28 -0.30 -18.26
C ASP A 115 7.87 -0.55 -16.80
N GLY A 116 7.00 0.30 -16.22
CA GLY A 116 6.46 0.11 -14.86
C GLY A 116 7.44 0.45 -13.74
N ASN A 117 8.60 1.04 -14.07
CA ASN A 117 9.61 1.43 -13.10
C ASN A 117 9.25 2.78 -12.44
N CYS A 118 8.86 2.73 -11.16
CA CYS A 118 8.77 3.91 -10.32
C CYS A 118 10.18 4.37 -9.89
N CYS A 119 10.70 5.42 -10.53
CA CYS A 119 11.99 6.04 -10.23
C CYS A 119 13.20 5.07 -10.30
N PRO A 120 13.91 4.95 -11.44
CA PRO A 120 15.23 4.34 -11.42
C PRO A 120 16.11 5.07 -10.39
N ALA A 121 16.94 4.32 -9.66
CA ALA A 121 17.77 4.84 -8.58
C ALA A 121 18.35 6.21 -8.93
N MET A 122 17.99 7.24 -8.15
CA MET A 122 18.52 8.59 -8.35
C MET A 122 20.05 8.50 -8.36
N SER A 123 20.66 8.82 -9.50
CA SER A 123 22.11 8.96 -9.57
C SER A 123 22.54 10.03 -8.57
N PRO A 124 23.64 9.83 -7.81
CA PRO A 124 24.09 10.83 -6.86
C PRO A 124 24.33 12.17 -7.58
N PRO A 125 24.05 13.31 -6.93
CA PRO A 125 24.26 14.62 -7.53
C PRO A 125 25.73 14.73 -7.95
N ARG A 126 25.97 15.10 -9.21
CA ARG A 126 27.33 15.34 -9.72
C ARG A 126 27.97 16.44 -8.88
N PRO A 127 29.22 16.27 -8.39
CA PRO A 127 29.89 17.32 -7.64
C PRO A 127 30.00 18.57 -8.53
N SER A 128 29.54 19.70 -8.01
CA SER A 128 29.80 21.02 -8.58
C SER A 128 31.31 21.20 -8.70
N ALA A 129 31.80 21.40 -9.93
CA ALA A 129 33.17 21.79 -10.20
C ALA A 129 33.42 23.20 -9.65
N SER A 130 33.73 23.31 -8.35
CA SER A 130 34.30 24.54 -7.79
C SER A 130 35.79 24.51 -8.07
N GLY A 131 36.24 25.44 -8.91
CA GLY A 131 37.61 25.56 -9.39
C GLY A 131 38.62 25.66 -8.24
N ALA A 132 39.66 24.85 -8.33
CA ALA A 132 40.84 24.93 -7.48
C ALA A 132 41.58 26.26 -7.75
N ALA A 133 41.39 27.24 -6.86
CA ALA A 133 42.30 28.37 -6.77
C ALA A 133 43.57 27.92 -6.04
N ARG A 134 44.61 27.55 -6.82
CA ARG A 134 45.99 27.51 -6.33
C ARG A 134 46.36 28.90 -5.80
N ARG A 135 46.74 28.99 -4.52
CA ARG A 135 47.59 30.09 -4.03
C ARG A 135 49.02 29.55 -3.85
N ARG A 136 49.97 30.33 -4.34
CA ARG A 136 51.41 30.18 -4.15
C ARG A 136 51.79 30.53 -2.73
#